data_AF-A0A421BVH9-F1
#
_entry.id   AF-A0A421BVH9-F1
#
_cell.length_a   1.000
_cell.length_b   1.000
_cell.length_c   1.000
_cell.angle_alpha   90.00
_cell.angle_beta   90.00
_cell.angle_gamma   90.00
#
_symmetry.space_group_name_H-M   'P 1'
#
loop_
_entity.id
_entity.type
_entity.pdbx_description
1 polymer ?
#
loop_
_entity_poly.entity_id
_entity_poly.type
_entity_poly.pdbx_seq_one_letter_code
_entity_poly.pdbx_strand_id
1 'polypeptide(L)'
;MRDGDEAAAGEALLAWYDSAARVLPWRVGPAEHAAGERADPYRVWMSEVMLQQTTVAAVKDHFHRFTTRWPRVEDLAAAEDGAVMAEWAGLGYYARARNLLKCARVVAQDHGGVFPATSEGLRALPGIGPYTAAAIAAIAHDEPAVVVDGNVERVVSRLWAVETPLPGAKAELTALAGRLTPAARPGDHAQAMMDLGATICTPRNPACAICPLRPFCAAAAQGIADSLPRKAPKAEKPVRQGFAFVARDGAGGVLLERRPEKGLLGGMLGFPGSDWGPAPEFTPPLAADWREAPSMVRHTFTHFHLQLRVFAAQAEGAGFTPRAEFRPASLPTVMRKVWDAAQSALSPHPE
;
A
#
# COMPACT_ATOMS: atom_id res chain seq x y z
N MET A 1 -9.25 -28.85 10.20
CA MET A 1 -10.72 -28.77 10.17
C MET A 1 -11.27 -30.09 9.62
N ARG A 2 -12.28 -30.69 10.26
CA ARG A 2 -13.04 -31.79 9.64
C ARG A 2 -14.08 -31.16 8.71
N ASP A 3 -14.47 -31.87 7.65
CA ASP A 3 -15.56 -31.41 6.79
C ASP A 3 -16.86 -31.31 7.63
N GLY A 4 -17.51 -30.14 7.62
CA GLY A 4 -18.74 -29.86 8.37
C GLY A 4 -18.59 -28.90 9.56
N ASP A 5 -17.37 -28.57 10.00
CA ASP A 5 -17.12 -27.65 11.12
C ASP A 5 -17.13 -26.16 10.70
N GLU A 6 -17.30 -25.84 9.41
CA GLU A 6 -17.11 -24.48 8.88
C GLU A 6 -18.08 -23.45 9.44
N ALA A 7 -19.35 -23.82 9.55
CA ALA A 7 -20.37 -22.96 10.12
C ALA A 7 -20.04 -22.63 11.59
N ALA A 8 -19.68 -23.64 12.38
CA ALA A 8 -19.32 -23.46 13.79
C ALA A 8 -18.05 -22.60 13.97
N ALA A 9 -17.07 -22.72 13.08
CA ALA A 9 -15.89 -21.86 13.09
C ALA A 9 -16.23 -20.41 12.72
N GLY A 10 -17.08 -20.21 11.71
CA GLY A 10 -17.57 -18.88 11.33
C GLY A 10 -18.35 -18.21 12.47
N GLU A 11 -19.22 -18.95 13.14
CA GLU A 11 -19.97 -18.49 14.32
C GLU A 11 -19.04 -18.13 15.48
N ALA A 12 -18.06 -18.99 15.79
CA ALA A 12 -17.06 -18.72 16.83
C ALA A 12 -16.23 -17.45 16.53
N LEU A 13 -15.90 -17.23 15.26
CA LEU A 13 -15.20 -16.02 14.83
C LEU A 13 -16.06 -14.76 15.00
N LEU A 14 -17.32 -14.81 14.57
CA LEU A 14 -18.25 -13.68 14.70
C LEU A 14 -18.54 -13.36 16.17
N ALA A 15 -18.75 -14.37 17.01
CA ALA A 15 -18.95 -14.19 18.45
C ALA A 15 -17.74 -13.53 19.12
N TRP A 16 -16.53 -13.91 18.71
CA TRP A 16 -15.32 -13.22 19.15
C TRP A 16 -15.30 -11.77 18.66
N TYR A 17 -15.59 -11.52 17.39
CA TYR A 17 -15.61 -10.19 16.81
C TYR A 17 -16.61 -9.25 17.51
N ASP A 18 -17.78 -9.74 17.88
CA ASP A 18 -18.81 -8.97 18.60
C ASP A 18 -18.30 -8.37 19.91
N SER A 19 -17.30 -9.00 20.55
CA SER A 19 -16.69 -8.52 21.80
C SER A 19 -15.30 -7.90 21.65
N ALA A 20 -14.59 -8.20 20.55
CA ALA A 20 -13.17 -7.86 20.38
C ALA A 20 -12.88 -6.98 19.16
N ALA A 21 -13.90 -6.57 18.40
CA ALA A 21 -13.75 -5.73 17.21
C ALA A 21 -12.94 -4.47 17.53
N ARG A 22 -11.95 -4.17 16.68
CA ARG A 22 -11.18 -2.94 16.81
C ARG A 22 -12.01 -1.75 16.36
N VAL A 23 -12.08 -0.73 17.22
CA VAL A 23 -12.64 0.58 16.87
C VAL A 23 -11.66 1.33 15.95
N LEU A 24 -12.09 1.55 14.70
CA LEU A 24 -11.32 2.25 13.67
C LEU A 24 -12.19 3.32 12.98
N PRO A 25 -11.63 4.48 12.59
CA PRO A 25 -12.41 5.61 12.06
C PRO A 25 -13.26 5.36 10.80
N TRP A 26 -12.91 4.31 10.05
CA TRP A 26 -13.55 3.91 8.80
C TRP A 26 -14.51 2.72 8.98
N ARG A 27 -14.65 2.19 10.19
CA ARG A 27 -15.48 1.02 10.47
C ARG A 27 -16.79 1.41 11.12
N VAL A 28 -17.84 0.72 10.71
CA VAL A 28 -19.03 0.48 11.53
C VAL A 28 -18.76 -0.83 12.28
N GLY A 29 -18.87 -0.81 13.60
CA GLY A 29 -18.63 -1.98 14.43
C GLY A 29 -19.80 -2.97 14.38
N PRO A 30 -19.63 -4.17 14.94
CA PRO A 30 -20.67 -5.20 14.92
C PRO A 30 -21.95 -4.79 15.67
N ALA A 31 -21.82 -3.99 16.75
CA ALA A 31 -22.96 -3.49 17.50
C ALA A 31 -23.76 -2.45 16.70
N GLU A 32 -23.06 -1.51 16.05
CA GLU A 32 -23.66 -0.50 15.19
C GLU A 32 -24.29 -1.13 13.93
N HIS A 33 -23.61 -2.12 13.32
CA HIS A 33 -24.14 -2.87 12.17
C HIS A 33 -25.43 -3.62 12.53
N ALA A 34 -25.47 -4.28 13.69
CA ALA A 34 -26.65 -4.93 14.24
C ALA A 34 -27.80 -3.95 14.53
N ALA A 35 -27.47 -2.70 14.89
CA ALA A 35 -28.45 -1.62 15.08
C ALA A 35 -28.97 -1.03 13.76
N GLY A 36 -28.48 -1.48 12.61
CA GLY A 36 -28.92 -1.05 11.29
C GLY A 36 -28.01 0.00 10.64
N GLU A 37 -26.91 0.40 11.28
CA GLU A 37 -25.92 1.25 10.64
C GLU A 37 -25.21 0.49 9.52
N ARG A 38 -24.80 1.20 8.47
CA ARG A 38 -24.08 0.62 7.33
C ARG A 38 -22.82 1.42 7.07
N ALA A 39 -21.75 0.70 6.75
CA ALA A 39 -20.49 1.34 6.39
C ALA A 39 -20.66 2.10 5.07
N ASP A 40 -20.18 3.34 5.04
CA ASP A 40 -20.16 4.14 3.84
C ASP A 40 -19.11 3.58 2.85
N PRO A 41 -19.50 3.15 1.63
CA PRO A 41 -18.59 2.63 0.63
C PRO A 41 -17.42 3.56 0.31
N TYR A 42 -17.63 4.89 0.32
CA TYR A 42 -16.59 5.88 0.06
C TYR A 42 -15.50 5.83 1.14
N ARG A 43 -15.92 5.74 2.40
CA ARG A 43 -15.02 5.64 3.56
C ARG A 43 -14.29 4.30 3.60
N VAL A 44 -14.98 3.20 3.34
CA VAL A 44 -14.38 1.87 3.26
C VAL A 44 -13.32 1.84 2.16
N TRP A 45 -13.69 2.20 0.93
CA TRP A 45 -12.78 2.25 -0.21
C TRP A 45 -11.53 3.08 0.05
N MET A 46 -11.71 4.31 0.57
CA MET A 46 -10.58 5.19 0.88
C MET A 46 -9.65 4.58 1.92
N SER A 47 -10.19 3.97 2.98
CA SER A 47 -9.38 3.29 3.98
C SER A 47 -8.61 2.09 3.41
N GLU A 48 -9.25 1.29 2.54
CA GLU A 48 -8.63 0.15 1.88
C GLU A 48 -7.46 0.57 0.99
N VAL A 49 -7.62 1.65 0.22
CA VAL A 49 -6.53 2.21 -0.59
C VAL A 49 -5.39 2.73 0.29
N MET A 50 -5.70 3.41 1.40
CA MET A 50 -4.69 3.91 2.33
C MET A 50 -3.93 2.77 3.05
N LEU A 51 -4.60 1.67 3.40
CA LEU A 51 -4.01 0.53 4.11
C LEU A 51 -3.10 -0.35 3.25
N GLN A 52 -3.14 -0.19 1.91
CA GLN A 52 -2.20 -0.89 1.02
C GLN A 52 -0.74 -0.58 1.39
N GLN A 53 -0.04 -1.57 1.93
CA GLN A 53 1.37 -1.46 2.36
C GLN A 53 1.63 -0.32 3.37
N THR A 54 0.62 0.07 4.14
CA THR A 54 0.72 1.12 5.18
C THR A 54 0.12 0.60 6.48
N THR A 55 0.65 1.02 7.63
CA THR A 55 0.16 0.55 8.93
C THR A 55 -1.12 1.28 9.34
N VAL A 56 -1.99 0.61 10.10
CA VAL A 56 -3.22 1.21 10.65
C VAL A 56 -2.92 2.52 11.40
N ALA A 57 -1.84 2.54 12.20
CA ALA A 57 -1.45 3.73 12.96
C ALA A 57 -1.16 4.94 12.07
N ALA A 58 -0.44 4.75 10.95
CA ALA A 58 -0.15 5.84 10.02
C ALA A 58 -1.39 6.31 9.24
N VAL A 59 -2.35 5.41 8.99
CA VAL A 59 -3.56 5.70 8.23
C VAL A 59 -4.58 6.49 9.04
N LYS A 60 -4.73 6.26 10.36
CA LYS A 60 -5.76 6.92 11.20
C LYS A 60 -5.82 8.43 11.01
N ASP A 61 -4.71 9.13 11.20
CA ASP A 61 -4.68 10.60 11.12
C ASP A 61 -4.92 11.10 9.69
N HIS A 62 -4.36 10.41 8.69
CA HIS A 62 -4.58 10.76 7.28
C HIS A 62 -6.03 10.60 6.90
N PHE A 63 -6.65 9.48 7.29
CA PHE A 63 -8.04 9.20 6.99
C PHE A 63 -8.98 10.27 7.57
N HIS A 64 -8.74 10.71 8.82
CA HIS A 64 -9.50 11.81 9.41
C HIS A 64 -9.35 13.11 8.62
N ARG A 65 -8.13 13.53 8.27
CA ARG A 65 -7.93 14.77 7.52
C ARG A 65 -8.54 14.69 6.12
N PHE A 66 -8.36 13.58 5.41
CA PHE A 66 -8.97 13.35 4.09
C PHE A 66 -10.49 13.44 4.14
N THR A 67 -11.12 12.69 5.04
CA THR A 67 -12.59 12.63 5.13
C THR A 67 -13.21 13.89 5.74
N THR A 68 -12.43 14.71 6.44
CA THR A 68 -12.87 16.04 6.89
C THR A 68 -12.80 17.03 5.73
N ARG A 69 -11.73 16.98 4.94
CA ARG A 69 -11.50 17.91 3.82
C ARG A 69 -12.38 17.61 2.61
N TRP A 70 -12.61 16.33 2.35
CA TRP A 70 -13.46 15.82 1.28
C TRP A 70 -14.45 14.82 1.88
N PRO A 71 -15.57 15.31 2.45
CA PRO A 71 -16.55 14.46 3.11
C PRO A 71 -17.24 13.47 2.18
N ARG A 72 -17.44 13.83 0.90
CA ARG A 72 -18.05 12.98 -0.12
C ARG A 72 -17.09 12.68 -1.26
N VAL A 73 -17.42 11.65 -2.04
CA VAL A 73 -16.64 11.27 -3.23
C VAL A 73 -16.61 12.40 -4.28
N GLU A 74 -17.67 13.19 -4.40
CA GLU A 74 -17.74 14.32 -5.33
C GLU A 74 -16.83 15.47 -4.89
N ASP A 75 -16.71 15.71 -3.59
CA ASP A 75 -15.78 16.71 -3.04
C ASP A 75 -14.33 16.31 -3.39
N LEU A 76 -13.99 15.02 -3.24
CA LEU A 76 -12.69 14.49 -3.62
C LEU A 76 -12.48 14.55 -5.14
N ALA A 77 -13.51 14.23 -5.93
CA ALA A 77 -13.45 14.26 -7.40
C ALA A 77 -13.19 15.66 -7.96
N ALA A 78 -13.79 16.68 -7.32
CA ALA A 78 -13.63 18.09 -7.67
C ALA A 78 -12.29 18.70 -7.20
N ALA A 79 -11.54 17.99 -6.34
CA ALA A 79 -10.27 18.47 -5.82
C ALA A 79 -9.20 18.59 -6.91
N GLU A 80 -8.37 19.63 -6.79
CA GLU A 80 -7.16 19.76 -7.58
C GLU A 80 -6.16 18.63 -7.23
N ASP A 81 -5.52 18.05 -8.25
CA ASP A 81 -4.54 16.98 -8.08
C ASP A 81 -3.46 17.33 -7.06
N GLY A 82 -2.96 18.57 -7.10
CA GLY A 82 -1.94 19.07 -6.18
C GLY A 82 -2.38 19.07 -4.71
N ALA A 83 -3.64 19.41 -4.43
CA ALA A 83 -4.18 19.40 -3.07
C ALA A 83 -4.29 17.96 -2.53
N VAL A 84 -4.72 17.02 -3.36
CA VAL A 84 -4.79 15.59 -2.98
C VAL A 84 -3.40 15.00 -2.74
N MET A 85 -2.42 15.31 -3.60
CA MET A 85 -1.04 14.85 -3.41
C MET A 85 -0.42 15.43 -2.14
N ALA A 86 -0.70 16.70 -1.84
CA ALA A 86 -0.21 17.35 -0.62
C ALA A 86 -0.80 16.70 0.64
N GLU A 87 -2.10 16.41 0.66
CA GLU A 87 -2.74 15.74 1.81
C GLU A 87 -2.27 14.28 1.96
N TRP A 88 -1.94 13.60 0.85
CA TRP A 88 -1.38 12.23 0.85
C TRP A 88 0.09 12.17 1.31
N ALA A 89 0.77 13.32 1.42
CA ALA A 89 2.18 13.35 1.72
C ALA A 89 2.49 12.67 3.07
N GLY A 90 3.37 11.66 3.03
CA GLY A 90 3.74 10.85 4.20
C GLY A 90 3.23 9.41 4.14
N LEU A 91 2.14 9.11 3.42
CA LEU A 91 1.65 7.73 3.25
C LEU A 91 2.48 6.91 2.24
N GLY A 92 3.26 7.58 1.41
CA GLY A 92 4.07 6.93 0.37
C GLY A 92 3.23 6.32 -0.76
N TYR A 93 3.95 5.81 -1.77
CA TYR A 93 3.37 5.17 -2.96
C TYR A 93 2.26 6.01 -3.64
N TYR A 94 2.59 7.25 -4.03
CA TYR A 94 1.67 8.26 -4.57
C TYR A 94 0.86 7.84 -5.81
N ALA A 95 1.25 6.77 -6.50
CA ALA A 95 0.41 6.16 -7.53
C ALA A 95 -0.97 5.77 -6.97
N ARG A 96 -1.06 5.38 -5.68
CA ARG A 96 -2.34 5.13 -4.99
C ARG A 96 -3.20 6.38 -4.92
N ALA A 97 -2.63 7.53 -4.52
CA ALA A 97 -3.35 8.79 -4.45
C ALA A 97 -3.90 9.24 -5.82
N ARG A 98 -3.10 9.08 -6.88
CA ARG A 98 -3.53 9.42 -8.25
C ARG A 98 -4.65 8.49 -8.73
N ASN A 99 -4.51 7.20 -8.50
CA ASN A 99 -5.55 6.23 -8.85
C ASN A 99 -6.82 6.43 -8.01
N LEU A 100 -6.68 6.80 -6.74
CA LEU A 100 -7.79 7.18 -5.85
C LEU A 100 -8.57 8.34 -6.46
N LEU A 101 -7.89 9.44 -6.80
CA LEU A 101 -8.53 10.62 -7.40
C LEU A 101 -9.17 10.31 -8.76
N LYS A 102 -8.49 9.54 -9.61
CA LYS A 102 -9.05 9.10 -10.89
C LYS A 102 -10.34 8.28 -10.69
N CYS A 103 -10.35 7.36 -9.73
CA CYS A 103 -11.52 6.56 -9.41
C CYS A 103 -12.66 7.42 -8.83
N ALA A 104 -12.36 8.36 -7.93
CA ALA A 104 -13.36 9.28 -7.39
C ALA A 104 -14.06 10.06 -8.51
N ARG A 105 -13.29 10.55 -9.50
CA ARG A 105 -13.82 11.23 -10.69
C ARG A 105 -14.76 10.35 -11.51
N VAL A 106 -14.38 9.10 -11.76
CA VAL A 106 -15.25 8.14 -12.46
C VAL A 106 -16.53 7.85 -11.66
N VAL A 107 -16.44 7.64 -10.35
CA VAL A 107 -17.63 7.41 -9.52
C VAL A 107 -18.56 8.62 -9.51
N ALA A 108 -18.01 9.84 -9.39
CA ALA A 108 -18.81 11.06 -9.43
C ALA A 108 -19.49 11.29 -10.79
N GLN A 109 -18.77 11.06 -11.89
CA GLN A 109 -19.24 11.36 -13.25
C GLN A 109 -20.15 10.26 -13.82
N ASP A 110 -19.69 9.01 -13.75
CA ASP A 110 -20.31 7.88 -14.47
C ASP A 110 -21.31 7.12 -13.59
N HIS A 111 -21.19 7.23 -12.27
CA HIS A 111 -22.04 6.53 -11.29
C HIS A 111 -22.84 7.48 -10.36
N GLY A 112 -22.87 8.78 -10.66
CA GLY A 112 -23.66 9.77 -9.90
C GLY A 112 -23.27 9.88 -8.43
N GLY A 113 -22.00 9.64 -8.09
CA GLY A 113 -21.49 9.71 -6.72
C GLY A 113 -21.73 8.44 -5.89
N VAL A 114 -22.30 7.38 -6.47
CA VAL A 114 -22.62 6.13 -5.76
C VAL A 114 -21.70 5.01 -6.21
N PHE A 115 -21.01 4.37 -5.27
CA PHE A 115 -20.22 3.17 -5.58
C PHE A 115 -21.14 2.00 -5.95
N PRO A 116 -20.77 1.17 -6.95
CA PRO A 116 -21.49 -0.06 -7.24
C PRO A 116 -21.58 -0.96 -6.01
N ALA A 117 -22.73 -1.61 -5.80
CA ALA A 117 -22.94 -2.46 -4.64
C ALA A 117 -22.27 -3.83 -4.76
N THR A 118 -21.96 -4.27 -5.99
CA THR A 118 -21.41 -5.60 -6.24
C THR A 118 -19.90 -5.60 -6.46
N SER A 119 -19.24 -6.67 -6.05
CA SER A 119 -17.81 -6.90 -6.26
C SER A 119 -17.44 -6.87 -7.75
N GLU A 120 -18.31 -7.37 -8.63
CA GLU A 120 -18.15 -7.26 -10.08
C GLU A 120 -18.18 -5.80 -10.56
N GLY A 121 -19.19 -5.02 -10.14
CA GLY A 121 -19.32 -3.61 -10.52
C GLY A 121 -18.17 -2.76 -9.98
N LEU A 122 -17.75 -3.00 -8.74
CA LEU A 122 -16.62 -2.31 -8.12
C LEU A 122 -15.30 -2.58 -8.84
N ARG A 123 -15.11 -3.80 -9.37
CA ARG A 123 -13.89 -4.17 -10.10
C ARG A 123 -13.75 -3.46 -11.46
N ALA A 124 -14.84 -2.95 -12.01
CA ALA A 124 -14.80 -2.13 -13.23
C ALA A 124 -14.19 -0.73 -12.98
N LEU A 125 -14.14 -0.28 -11.71
CA LEU A 125 -13.62 1.03 -11.37
C LEU A 125 -12.08 1.10 -11.41
N PRO A 126 -11.49 2.24 -11.82
CA PRO A 126 -10.04 2.38 -11.91
C PRO A 126 -9.34 2.16 -10.57
N GLY A 127 -8.35 1.26 -10.55
CA GLY A 127 -7.52 1.03 -9.35
C GLY A 127 -8.18 0.18 -8.26
N ILE A 128 -9.40 -0.31 -8.48
CA ILE A 128 -10.05 -1.30 -7.60
C ILE A 128 -9.73 -2.71 -8.11
N GLY A 129 -8.86 -3.41 -7.38
CA GLY A 129 -8.52 -4.81 -7.64
C GLY A 129 -9.53 -5.81 -7.03
N PRO A 130 -9.38 -7.11 -7.30
CA PRO A 130 -10.29 -8.16 -6.80
C PRO A 130 -10.49 -8.13 -5.29
N TYR A 131 -9.42 -7.93 -4.52
CA TYR A 131 -9.47 -7.84 -3.06
C TYR A 131 -10.31 -6.64 -2.60
N THR A 132 -10.00 -5.43 -3.08
CA THR A 132 -10.67 -4.21 -2.65
C THR A 132 -12.14 -4.20 -3.07
N ALA A 133 -12.46 -4.76 -4.24
CA ALA A 133 -13.84 -4.93 -4.68
C ALA A 133 -14.62 -5.86 -3.74
N ALA A 134 -14.09 -7.03 -3.43
CA ALA A 134 -14.72 -7.98 -2.50
C ALA A 134 -14.86 -7.36 -1.09
N ALA A 135 -13.85 -6.64 -0.62
CA ALA A 135 -13.86 -5.99 0.69
C ALA A 135 -14.97 -4.93 0.80
N ILE A 136 -15.07 -4.02 -0.17
CA ILE A 136 -16.12 -2.98 -0.18
C ILE A 136 -17.49 -3.63 -0.28
N ALA A 137 -17.68 -4.58 -1.20
CA ALA A 137 -18.96 -5.25 -1.39
C ALA A 137 -19.44 -5.98 -0.13
N ALA A 138 -18.55 -6.72 0.53
CA ALA A 138 -18.89 -7.42 1.77
C ALA A 138 -19.16 -6.43 2.92
N ILE A 139 -18.29 -5.44 3.13
CA ILE A 139 -18.34 -4.55 4.30
C ILE A 139 -19.48 -3.53 4.20
N ALA A 140 -19.69 -2.95 3.03
CA ALA A 140 -20.66 -1.86 2.85
C ALA A 140 -22.04 -2.35 2.34
N HIS A 141 -22.08 -3.49 1.66
CA HIS A 141 -23.28 -3.98 0.98
C HIS A 141 -23.69 -5.40 1.38
N ASP A 142 -23.01 -6.01 2.35
CA ASP A 142 -23.28 -7.37 2.82
C ASP A 142 -23.30 -8.42 1.68
N GLU A 143 -22.56 -8.19 0.58
CA GLU A 143 -22.35 -9.24 -0.43
C GLU A 143 -21.51 -10.36 0.18
N PRO A 144 -21.87 -11.66 0.00
CA PRO A 144 -21.07 -12.79 0.48
C PRO A 144 -19.82 -13.03 -0.39
N ALA A 145 -19.05 -11.96 -0.63
CA ALA A 145 -17.82 -11.98 -1.40
C ALA A 145 -16.66 -12.54 -0.56
N VAL A 146 -15.83 -13.39 -1.17
CA VAL A 146 -14.68 -13.99 -0.49
C VAL A 146 -13.53 -12.99 -0.42
N VAL A 147 -13.32 -12.39 0.76
CA VAL A 147 -12.28 -11.39 1.00
C VAL A 147 -10.99 -12.06 1.45
N VAL A 148 -9.94 -11.99 0.64
CA VAL A 148 -8.64 -12.64 0.93
C VAL A 148 -7.49 -11.64 0.83
N ASP A 149 -6.92 -11.27 1.98
CA ASP A 149 -5.65 -10.57 2.10
C ASP A 149 -4.55 -11.48 2.69
N GLY A 150 -3.37 -10.94 2.96
CA GLY A 150 -2.28 -11.69 3.59
C GLY A 150 -2.56 -12.14 5.04
N ASN A 151 -3.53 -11.53 5.73
CA ASN A 151 -4.00 -11.98 7.04
C ASN A 151 -4.90 -13.21 6.88
N VAL A 152 -5.89 -13.14 5.98
CA VAL A 152 -6.78 -14.27 5.66
C VAL A 152 -6.00 -15.46 5.11
N GLU A 153 -5.07 -15.26 4.15
CA GLU A 153 -4.19 -16.32 3.64
C GLU A 153 -3.47 -17.07 4.77
N ARG A 154 -3.03 -16.33 5.80
CA ARG A 154 -2.34 -16.91 6.96
C ARG A 154 -3.29 -17.65 7.90
N VAL A 155 -4.44 -17.06 8.22
CA VAL A 155 -5.44 -17.71 9.09
C VAL A 155 -5.92 -19.01 8.44
N VAL A 156 -6.30 -18.95 7.15
CA VAL A 156 -6.82 -20.10 6.39
C VAL A 156 -5.74 -21.17 6.22
N SER A 157 -4.50 -20.80 5.86
CA SER A 157 -3.44 -21.81 5.73
C SER A 157 -3.19 -22.55 7.04
N ARG A 158 -3.31 -21.89 8.20
CA ARG A 158 -3.20 -22.54 9.51
C ARG A 158 -4.44 -23.37 9.87
N LEU A 159 -5.65 -22.87 9.59
CA LEU A 159 -6.89 -23.56 9.94
C LEU A 159 -6.98 -24.95 9.28
N TRP A 160 -6.52 -25.06 8.03
CA TRP A 160 -6.45 -26.32 7.26
C TRP A 160 -5.08 -26.98 7.20
N ALA A 161 -4.05 -26.40 7.81
CA ALA A 161 -2.67 -26.89 7.69
C ALA A 161 -2.19 -27.04 6.23
N VAL A 162 -2.51 -26.03 5.39
CA VAL A 162 -2.07 -25.99 3.99
C VAL A 162 -0.57 -25.76 3.93
N GLU A 163 0.17 -26.79 3.50
CA GLU A 163 1.63 -26.75 3.43
C GLU A 163 2.16 -26.26 2.07
N THR A 164 1.34 -26.23 1.04
CA THR A 164 1.69 -25.70 -0.28
C THR A 164 2.25 -24.27 -0.13
N PRO A 165 3.47 -23.97 -0.60
CA PRO A 165 4.03 -22.64 -0.43
C PRO A 165 3.29 -21.57 -1.25
N LEU A 166 3.14 -20.38 -0.66
CA LEU A 166 2.71 -19.19 -1.41
C LEU A 166 3.79 -18.78 -2.43
N PRO A 167 3.40 -18.34 -3.65
CA PRO A 167 2.04 -18.02 -4.08
C PRO A 167 1.23 -19.22 -4.65
N GLY A 168 1.78 -20.43 -4.73
CA GLY A 168 1.12 -21.60 -5.32
C GLY A 168 -0.20 -21.97 -4.65
N ALA A 169 -0.31 -21.75 -3.34
CA ALA A 169 -1.52 -22.04 -2.57
C ALA A 169 -2.68 -21.03 -2.73
N LYS A 170 -2.52 -19.93 -3.48
CA LYS A 170 -3.51 -18.83 -3.47
C LYS A 170 -4.92 -19.28 -3.88
N ALA A 171 -5.04 -20.11 -4.91
CA ALA A 171 -6.33 -20.59 -5.40
C ALA A 171 -7.00 -21.50 -4.35
N GLU A 172 -6.23 -22.42 -3.77
CA GLU A 172 -6.68 -23.31 -2.69
C GLU A 172 -7.14 -22.52 -1.46
N LEU A 173 -6.34 -21.57 -0.99
CA LEU A 173 -6.68 -20.72 0.16
C LEU A 173 -7.92 -19.86 -0.10
N THR A 174 -8.13 -19.40 -1.34
CA THR A 174 -9.33 -18.65 -1.70
C THR A 174 -10.57 -19.55 -1.66
N ALA A 175 -10.47 -20.78 -2.18
CA ALA A 175 -11.57 -21.75 -2.11
C ALA A 175 -11.92 -22.11 -0.66
N LEU A 176 -10.91 -22.33 0.19
CA LEU A 176 -11.11 -22.62 1.61
C LEU A 176 -11.69 -21.42 2.39
N ALA A 177 -11.24 -20.19 2.08
CA ALA A 177 -11.84 -18.98 2.64
C ALA A 177 -13.32 -18.84 2.25
N GLY A 178 -13.68 -19.23 1.02
CA GLY A 178 -15.06 -19.26 0.55
C GLY A 178 -15.95 -20.19 1.37
N ARG A 179 -15.43 -21.34 1.81
CA ARG A 179 -16.17 -22.27 2.69
C ARG A 179 -16.51 -21.70 4.06
N LEU A 180 -15.73 -20.73 4.57
CA LEU A 180 -16.02 -20.03 5.84
C LEU A 180 -16.93 -18.83 5.67
N THR A 181 -17.00 -18.26 4.47
CA THR A 181 -17.69 -16.99 4.25
C THR A 181 -19.19 -17.20 4.47
N PRO A 182 -19.79 -16.61 5.52
CA PRO A 182 -21.18 -16.84 5.84
C PRO A 182 -22.10 -16.05 4.90
N ALA A 183 -23.32 -16.54 4.71
CA ALA A 183 -24.36 -15.78 4.00
C ALA A 183 -24.87 -14.58 4.81
N ALA A 184 -24.84 -14.68 6.16
CA ALA A 184 -25.22 -13.61 7.06
C ALA A 184 -23.98 -12.90 7.60
N ARG A 185 -24.01 -11.56 7.66
CA ARG A 185 -22.90 -10.70 8.14
C ARG A 185 -21.54 -10.98 7.45
N PRO A 186 -21.48 -11.14 6.11
CA PRO A 186 -20.21 -11.41 5.44
C PRO A 186 -19.18 -10.27 5.61
N GLY A 187 -19.66 -9.02 5.73
CA GLY A 187 -18.82 -7.85 6.04
C GLY A 187 -18.11 -7.97 7.39
N ASP A 188 -18.85 -8.31 8.45
CA ASP A 188 -18.27 -8.53 9.78
C ASP A 188 -17.33 -9.73 9.78
N HIS A 189 -17.68 -10.82 9.10
CA HIS A 189 -16.80 -11.97 8.98
C HIS A 189 -15.46 -11.61 8.30
N ALA A 190 -15.51 -10.85 7.20
CA ALA A 190 -14.30 -10.38 6.53
C ALA A 190 -13.42 -9.53 7.47
N GLN A 191 -14.03 -8.60 8.21
CA GLN A 191 -13.32 -7.76 9.18
C GLN A 191 -12.78 -8.57 10.36
N ALA A 192 -13.52 -9.57 10.84
CA ALA A 192 -13.12 -10.47 11.91
C ALA A 192 -11.90 -11.32 11.49
N MET A 193 -11.89 -11.86 10.27
CA MET A 193 -10.73 -12.59 9.73
C MET A 193 -9.48 -11.70 9.67
N MET A 194 -9.63 -10.46 9.23
CA MET A 194 -8.54 -9.48 9.19
C MET A 194 -8.05 -9.12 10.60
N ASP A 195 -8.96 -8.88 11.55
CA ASP A 195 -8.61 -8.57 12.94
C ASP A 195 -7.93 -9.73 13.65
N LEU A 196 -8.45 -10.95 13.46
CA LEU A 196 -7.86 -12.17 14.00
C LEU A 196 -6.44 -12.34 13.48
N GLY A 197 -6.22 -12.22 12.18
CA GLY A 197 -4.89 -12.30 11.60
C GLY A 197 -3.95 -11.20 12.10
N ALA A 198 -4.46 -9.98 12.26
CA ALA A 198 -3.66 -8.83 12.70
C ALA A 198 -3.25 -8.90 14.19
N THR A 199 -4.07 -9.51 15.06
CA THR A 199 -3.91 -9.39 16.52
C THR A 199 -3.65 -10.71 17.24
N ILE A 200 -4.17 -11.84 16.76
CA ILE A 200 -4.08 -13.14 17.42
C ILE A 200 -3.25 -14.11 16.59
N CYS A 201 -3.66 -14.36 15.36
CA CYS A 201 -3.00 -15.26 14.42
C CYS A 201 -1.89 -14.52 13.67
N THR A 202 -0.95 -13.94 14.42
CA THR A 202 0.13 -13.10 13.91
C THR A 202 1.20 -13.89 13.14
N PRO A 203 2.04 -13.24 12.30
CA PRO A 203 3.05 -13.94 11.50
C PRO A 203 4.09 -14.72 12.30
N ARG A 204 4.39 -14.31 13.53
CA ARG A 204 5.31 -14.97 14.45
C ARG A 204 4.68 -15.00 15.84
N ASN A 205 4.87 -16.09 16.57
CA ASN A 205 4.34 -16.29 17.92
C ASN A 205 2.83 -16.00 18.00
N PRO A 206 1.98 -16.70 17.20
CA PRO A 206 0.54 -16.51 17.27
C PRO A 206 0.02 -16.85 18.67
N ALA A 207 -0.92 -16.04 19.16
CA ALA A 207 -1.53 -16.20 20.49
C ALA A 207 -2.61 -17.30 20.47
N CYS A 208 -2.21 -18.52 20.08
CA CYS A 208 -3.13 -19.64 19.86
C CYS A 208 -4.01 -19.94 21.07
N ALA A 209 -3.48 -19.80 22.30
CA ALA A 209 -4.20 -20.09 23.54
C ALA A 209 -5.52 -19.30 23.70
N ILE A 210 -5.60 -18.10 23.13
CA ILE A 210 -6.78 -17.22 23.18
C ILE A 210 -7.50 -17.12 21.83
N CYS A 211 -7.12 -17.93 20.84
CA CYS A 211 -7.70 -17.88 19.51
C CYS A 211 -9.08 -18.55 19.48
N PRO A 212 -10.14 -17.86 19.03
CA PRO A 212 -11.48 -18.44 18.95
C PRO A 212 -11.55 -19.63 17.98
N LEU A 213 -10.66 -19.66 16.98
CA LEU A 213 -10.59 -20.74 16.01
C LEU A 213 -9.69 -21.91 16.43
N ARG A 214 -9.06 -21.87 17.62
CA ARG A 214 -8.16 -22.92 18.08
C ARG A 214 -8.79 -24.33 18.04
N PRO A 215 -10.06 -24.54 18.47
CA PRO A 215 -10.68 -25.87 18.43
C PRO A 215 -10.76 -26.48 17.03
N PHE A 216 -10.80 -25.64 15.99
CA PHE A 216 -10.97 -26.05 14.59
C PHE A 216 -9.65 -26.09 13.80
N CYS A 217 -8.56 -25.57 14.39
CA CYS A 217 -7.30 -25.30 13.70
C CYS A 217 -6.38 -26.52 13.63
N ALA A 218 -6.21 -27.06 12.41
CA ALA A 218 -5.35 -28.20 12.16
C ALA A 218 -3.88 -27.91 12.48
N ALA A 219 -3.37 -26.74 12.11
CA ALA A 219 -1.97 -26.38 12.39
C ALA A 219 -1.69 -26.20 13.89
N ALA A 220 -2.67 -25.77 14.68
CA ALA A 220 -2.54 -25.69 16.13
C ALA A 220 -2.51 -27.09 16.76
N ALA A 221 -3.37 -28.01 16.30
CA ALA A 221 -3.37 -29.40 16.76
C ALA A 221 -2.07 -30.14 16.40
N GLN A 222 -1.46 -29.81 15.26
CA GLN A 222 -0.20 -30.38 14.79
C GLN A 222 1.06 -29.65 15.32
N GLY A 223 0.91 -28.50 15.96
CA GLY A 223 2.05 -27.69 16.43
C GLY A 223 2.86 -26.99 15.33
N ILE A 224 2.30 -26.82 14.12
CA ILE A 224 3.01 -26.23 12.97
C ILE A 224 2.56 -24.80 12.61
N ALA A 225 1.67 -24.20 13.40
CA ALA A 225 1.07 -22.90 13.09
C ALA A 225 2.10 -21.78 12.81
N ASP A 226 3.20 -21.72 13.56
CA ASP A 226 4.24 -20.69 13.38
C ASP A 226 5.02 -20.85 12.07
N SER A 227 5.04 -22.05 11.49
CA SER A 227 5.70 -22.35 10.20
C SER A 227 4.84 -22.02 8.98
N LEU A 228 3.55 -21.73 9.16
CA LEU A 228 2.59 -21.46 8.10
C LEU A 228 2.17 -19.99 8.05
N PRO A 229 1.91 -19.43 6.84
CA PRO A 229 2.03 -20.09 5.53
C PRO A 229 3.50 -20.26 5.12
N ARG A 230 3.81 -21.39 4.47
CA ARG A 230 5.11 -21.55 3.81
C ARG A 230 5.20 -20.55 2.66
N LYS A 231 6.38 -19.99 2.44
CA LYS A 231 6.66 -19.08 1.32
C LYS A 231 7.68 -19.73 0.42
N ALA A 232 7.44 -19.72 -0.88
CA ALA A 232 8.44 -20.13 -1.84
C ALA A 232 9.72 -19.29 -1.63
N PRO A 233 10.92 -19.87 -1.83
CA PRO A 233 12.16 -19.11 -1.82
C PRO A 233 12.03 -17.90 -2.74
N LYS A 234 12.43 -16.72 -2.24
CA LYS A 234 12.45 -15.53 -3.07
C LYS A 234 13.61 -15.66 -4.05
N ALA A 235 13.33 -15.50 -5.34
CA ALA A 235 14.38 -15.30 -6.33
C ALA A 235 15.23 -14.09 -5.92
N GLU A 236 16.53 -14.15 -6.26
CA GLU A 236 17.41 -13.02 -6.05
C GLU A 236 16.90 -11.80 -6.84
N LYS A 237 16.81 -10.66 -6.16
CA LYS A 237 16.33 -9.44 -6.80
C LYS A 237 17.42 -8.94 -7.75
N PRO A 238 17.10 -8.65 -9.02
CA PRO A 238 18.09 -8.09 -9.93
C PRO A 238 18.62 -6.76 -9.38
N VAL A 239 19.89 -6.48 -9.63
CA VAL A 239 20.50 -5.18 -9.36
C VAL A 239 20.41 -4.36 -10.64
N ARG A 240 19.83 -3.16 -10.54
CA ARG A 240 19.87 -2.13 -11.58
C ARG A 240 20.84 -1.05 -11.14
N GLN A 241 21.60 -0.55 -12.10
CA GLN A 241 22.52 0.55 -11.93
C GLN A 241 21.97 1.79 -12.64
N GLY A 242 22.41 2.97 -12.22
CA GLY A 242 22.09 4.23 -12.87
C GLY A 242 23.00 5.36 -12.40
N PHE A 243 22.83 6.49 -13.06
CA PHE A 243 23.49 7.75 -12.72
C PHE A 243 22.46 8.78 -12.27
N ALA A 244 22.82 9.61 -11.30
CA ALA A 244 22.03 10.78 -10.90
C ALA A 244 22.91 12.02 -10.87
N PHE A 245 22.37 13.14 -11.36
CA PHE A 245 23.09 14.37 -11.63
C PHE A 245 22.50 15.53 -10.81
N VAL A 246 23.25 16.05 -9.85
CA VAL A 246 22.85 17.18 -9.00
C VAL A 246 23.63 18.43 -9.39
N ALA A 247 23.01 19.33 -10.13
CA ALA A 247 23.60 20.63 -10.44
C ALA A 247 23.06 21.74 -9.51
N ARG A 248 23.92 22.69 -9.16
CA ARG A 248 23.53 23.96 -8.53
C ARG A 248 23.99 25.14 -9.37
N ASP A 249 23.22 26.22 -9.35
CA ASP A 249 23.63 27.50 -9.91
C ASP A 249 24.31 28.39 -8.84
N GLY A 250 24.85 29.53 -9.26
CA GLY A 250 25.53 30.49 -8.38
C GLY A 250 24.61 31.11 -7.30
N ALA A 251 23.28 31.11 -7.51
CA ALA A 251 22.29 31.55 -6.53
C ALA A 251 21.83 30.41 -5.60
N GLY A 252 22.38 29.21 -5.76
CA GLY A 252 22.01 28.00 -5.01
C GLY A 252 20.73 27.33 -5.50
N GLY A 253 20.18 27.75 -6.63
CA GLY A 253 19.11 27.05 -7.35
C GLY A 253 19.55 25.63 -7.71
N VAL A 254 18.58 24.72 -7.87
CA VAL A 254 18.84 23.28 -8.04
C VAL A 254 18.18 22.79 -9.32
N LEU A 255 18.93 22.07 -10.16
CA LEU A 255 18.38 21.44 -11.35
C LEU A 255 17.54 20.21 -10.94
N LEU A 256 16.25 20.25 -11.25
CA LEU A 256 15.30 19.19 -10.96
C LEU A 256 14.60 18.76 -12.24
N GLU A 257 14.19 17.50 -12.30
CA GLU A 257 13.30 16.98 -13.32
C GLU A 257 12.01 16.45 -12.70
N ARG A 258 10.91 16.54 -13.45
CA ARG A 258 9.71 15.76 -13.15
C ARG A 258 9.73 14.50 -13.98
N ARG A 259 9.71 13.34 -13.33
CA ARG A 259 9.70 12.05 -14.03
C ARG A 259 8.39 11.88 -14.80
N PRO A 260 8.39 11.16 -15.95
CA PRO A 260 7.17 10.85 -16.70
C PRO A 260 6.07 10.26 -15.81
N GLU A 261 4.80 10.53 -16.10
CA GLU A 261 3.67 10.06 -15.28
C GLU A 261 3.59 8.52 -15.16
N LYS A 262 4.05 7.82 -16.20
CA LYS A 262 4.09 6.36 -16.26
C LYS A 262 5.48 5.84 -15.85
N GLY A 263 5.50 4.78 -15.04
CA GLY A 263 6.72 4.08 -14.64
C GLY A 263 7.14 4.33 -13.19
N LEU A 264 8.39 3.98 -12.88
CA LEU A 264 8.93 4.08 -11.52
C LEU A 264 9.04 5.54 -11.07
N LEU A 265 8.45 5.82 -9.91
CA LEU A 265 8.35 7.17 -9.33
C LEU A 265 7.66 8.18 -10.26
N GLY A 266 6.70 7.72 -11.08
CA GLY A 266 6.09 8.56 -12.10
C GLY A 266 5.40 9.80 -11.53
N GLY A 267 5.59 10.93 -12.20
CA GLY A 267 5.10 12.26 -11.81
C GLY A 267 5.84 12.91 -10.63
N MET A 268 6.80 12.21 -10.01
CA MET A 268 7.57 12.74 -8.87
C MET A 268 8.72 13.63 -9.34
N LEU A 269 9.05 14.65 -8.54
CA LEU A 269 10.28 15.41 -8.71
C LEU A 269 11.49 14.57 -8.31
N GLY A 270 12.59 14.77 -9.02
CA GLY A 270 13.87 14.13 -8.77
C GLY A 270 15.01 14.93 -9.40
N PHE A 271 16.18 14.31 -9.42
CA PHE A 271 17.35 14.83 -10.14
C PHE A 271 17.42 14.16 -11.51
N PRO A 272 17.90 14.86 -12.55
CA PRO A 272 18.20 14.24 -13.83
C PRO A 272 19.06 12.99 -13.65
N GLY A 273 18.80 11.96 -14.44
CA GLY A 273 19.49 10.69 -14.32
C GLY A 273 19.33 9.82 -15.54
N SER A 274 20.13 8.75 -15.59
CA SER A 274 20.04 7.75 -16.65
C SER A 274 18.82 6.85 -16.47
N ASP A 275 18.49 6.09 -17.51
CA ASP A 275 17.68 4.89 -17.34
C ASP A 275 18.36 3.90 -16.38
N TRP A 276 17.55 3.05 -15.75
CA TRP A 276 18.02 2.08 -14.74
C TRP A 276 18.07 0.69 -15.33
N GLY A 277 19.27 0.15 -15.47
CA GLY A 277 19.50 -1.13 -16.14
C GLY A 277 20.81 -1.78 -15.71
N PRO A 278 21.19 -2.90 -16.34
CA PRO A 278 22.47 -3.56 -16.07
C PRO A 278 23.67 -2.74 -16.57
N ALA A 279 23.48 -1.91 -17.59
CA ALA A 279 24.51 -1.05 -18.17
C ALA A 279 23.89 0.32 -18.52
N PRO A 280 23.74 1.22 -17.52
CA PRO A 280 23.21 2.56 -17.77
C PRO A 280 24.18 3.38 -18.61
N GLU A 281 23.65 4.26 -19.46
CA GLU A 281 24.45 5.22 -20.22
C GLU A 281 24.76 6.46 -19.37
N PHE A 282 26.00 6.94 -19.43
CA PHE A 282 26.41 8.15 -18.73
C PHE A 282 26.12 9.37 -19.61
N THR A 283 24.96 9.98 -19.40
CA THR A 283 24.49 11.12 -20.19
C THR A 283 24.17 12.30 -19.26
N PRO A 284 25.14 13.18 -18.96
CA PRO A 284 24.90 14.36 -18.13
C PRO A 284 23.89 15.31 -18.79
N PRO A 285 23.03 15.98 -18.01
CA PRO A 285 21.95 16.81 -18.55
C PRO A 285 22.42 18.14 -19.17
N LEU A 286 23.65 18.56 -18.85
CA LEU A 286 24.27 19.79 -19.35
C LEU A 286 25.80 19.67 -19.31
N ALA A 287 26.47 20.55 -20.04
CA ALA A 287 27.92 20.67 -20.01
C ALA A 287 28.38 21.38 -18.72
N ALA A 288 29.07 20.66 -17.83
CA ALA A 288 29.67 21.19 -16.60
C ALA A 288 30.81 20.28 -16.10
N ASP A 289 31.57 20.74 -15.11
CA ASP A 289 32.58 19.95 -14.40
C ASP A 289 31.92 19.01 -13.38
N TRP A 290 31.43 17.86 -13.87
CA TRP A 290 30.74 16.86 -13.05
C TRP A 290 31.72 16.04 -12.21
N ARG A 291 31.57 16.13 -10.88
CA ARG A 291 32.37 15.38 -9.91
C ARG A 291 31.55 14.27 -9.29
N GLU A 292 32.11 13.06 -9.27
CA GLU A 292 31.46 11.93 -8.62
C GLU A 292 31.52 12.07 -7.10
N ALA A 293 30.38 11.85 -6.43
CA ALA A 293 30.30 11.76 -4.99
C ALA A 293 30.94 10.45 -4.50
N PRO A 294 31.64 10.46 -3.36
CA PRO A 294 32.37 9.28 -2.87
C PRO A 294 31.46 8.10 -2.48
N SER A 295 30.17 8.39 -2.23
CA SER A 295 29.20 7.40 -1.74
C SER A 295 28.18 7.05 -2.82
N MET A 296 28.14 5.78 -3.21
CA MET A 296 27.10 5.25 -4.09
C MET A 296 25.79 5.03 -3.32
N VAL A 297 24.70 5.60 -3.82
CA VAL A 297 23.37 5.46 -3.22
C VAL A 297 22.81 4.06 -3.51
N ARG A 298 22.37 3.38 -2.45
CA ARG A 298 21.66 2.09 -2.53
C ARG A 298 20.22 2.24 -2.09
N HIS A 299 19.31 1.71 -2.89
CA HIS A 299 17.88 1.73 -2.61
C HIS A 299 17.23 0.41 -3.02
N THR A 300 16.29 -0.09 -2.22
CA THR A 300 15.61 -1.35 -2.50
C THR A 300 14.16 -1.08 -2.85
N PHE A 301 13.78 -1.45 -4.08
CA PHE A 301 12.39 -1.55 -4.47
C PHE A 301 11.86 -2.97 -4.20
N THR A 302 10.54 -3.14 -4.29
CA THR A 302 9.90 -4.46 -4.11
C THR A 302 10.47 -5.50 -5.07
N HIS A 303 10.80 -5.11 -6.31
CA HIS A 303 11.19 -6.03 -7.39
C HIS A 303 12.68 -6.02 -7.77
N PHE A 304 13.48 -5.04 -7.31
CA PHE A 304 14.90 -4.94 -7.67
C PHE A 304 15.68 -4.09 -6.65
N HIS A 305 17.00 -4.19 -6.65
CA HIS A 305 17.90 -3.27 -5.95
C HIS A 305 18.43 -2.22 -6.93
N LEU A 306 18.44 -0.96 -6.52
CA LEU A 306 18.99 0.14 -7.29
C LEU A 306 20.31 0.61 -6.67
N GLN A 307 21.31 0.79 -7.53
CA GLN A 307 22.58 1.41 -7.22
C GLN A 307 22.76 2.65 -8.09
N LEU A 308 22.93 3.82 -7.48
CA LEU A 308 23.11 5.08 -8.18
C LEU A 308 24.48 5.69 -7.87
N ARG A 309 25.29 5.87 -8.90
CA ARG A 309 26.46 6.75 -8.83
C ARG A 309 25.97 8.19 -8.97
N VAL A 310 26.40 9.05 -8.05
CA VAL A 310 25.90 10.42 -7.94
C VAL A 310 26.99 11.36 -8.41
N PHE A 311 26.65 12.26 -9.33
CA PHE A 311 27.53 13.27 -9.85
C PHE A 311 26.98 14.64 -9.49
N ALA A 312 27.86 15.57 -9.13
CA ALA A 312 27.46 16.92 -8.79
C ALA A 312 28.33 17.97 -9.48
N ALA A 313 27.74 19.11 -9.81
CA ALA A 313 28.42 20.20 -10.49
C ALA A 313 27.86 21.56 -10.08
N GLN A 314 28.68 22.60 -10.22
CA GLN A 314 28.20 23.97 -10.35
C GLN A 314 28.00 24.25 -11.84
N ALA A 315 26.87 24.83 -12.21
CA ALA A 315 26.54 25.12 -13.60
C ALA A 315 25.63 26.36 -13.70
N GLU A 316 25.81 27.13 -14.76
CA GLU A 316 24.92 28.24 -15.11
C GLU A 316 23.94 27.82 -16.20
N GLY A 317 22.74 28.39 -16.21
CA GLY A 317 21.74 28.14 -17.24
C GLY A 317 20.31 28.38 -16.76
N ALA A 318 19.36 28.18 -17.67
CA ALA A 318 17.93 28.20 -17.36
C ALA A 318 17.46 26.85 -16.81
N GLY A 319 16.30 26.83 -16.14
CA GLY A 319 15.66 25.59 -15.67
C GLY A 319 16.03 25.14 -14.25
N PHE A 320 16.82 25.94 -13.53
CA PHE A 320 17.07 25.71 -12.10
C PHE A 320 15.85 26.13 -11.29
N THR A 321 15.45 25.26 -10.36
CA THR A 321 14.43 25.59 -9.36
C THR A 321 15.06 26.50 -8.30
N PRO A 322 14.50 27.69 -8.02
CA PRO A 322 15.06 28.59 -7.03
C PRO A 322 15.28 27.91 -5.67
N ARG A 323 16.39 28.23 -5.00
CA ARG A 323 16.73 27.64 -3.69
C ARG A 323 15.60 27.76 -2.67
N ALA A 324 14.89 28.88 -2.70
CA ALA A 324 13.79 29.20 -1.80
C ALA A 324 12.59 28.25 -1.97
N GLU A 325 12.36 27.74 -3.18
CA GLU A 325 11.26 26.84 -3.54
C GLU A 325 11.64 25.36 -3.38
N PHE A 326 12.94 25.06 -3.42
CA PHE A 326 13.41 23.69 -3.22
C PHE A 326 13.35 23.26 -1.75
N ARG A 327 12.75 22.08 -1.53
CA ARG A 327 12.68 21.40 -0.23
C ARG A 327 13.10 19.94 -0.42
N PRO A 328 14.27 19.49 0.06
CA PRO A 328 14.67 18.08 -0.06
C PRO A 328 13.63 17.11 0.49
N ALA A 329 12.89 17.48 1.53
CA ALA A 329 11.83 16.67 2.12
C ALA A 329 10.68 16.32 1.14
N SER A 330 10.47 17.11 0.08
CA SER A 330 9.45 16.83 -0.94
C SER A 330 9.87 15.77 -1.96
N LEU A 331 11.16 15.41 -2.00
CA LEU A 331 11.68 14.39 -2.90
C LEU A 331 11.33 12.97 -2.41
N PRO A 332 11.20 11.99 -3.32
CA PRO A 332 11.13 10.57 -2.97
C PRO A 332 12.36 10.13 -2.17
N THR A 333 12.21 9.10 -1.32
CA THR A 333 13.28 8.64 -0.42
C THR A 333 14.60 8.33 -1.13
N VAL A 334 14.57 7.76 -2.35
CA VAL A 334 15.80 7.53 -3.13
C VAL A 334 16.47 8.82 -3.58
N MET A 335 15.70 9.83 -3.97
CA MET A 335 16.22 11.12 -4.42
C MET A 335 16.71 11.97 -3.24
N ARG A 336 16.12 11.84 -2.05
CA ARG A 336 16.70 12.43 -0.83
C ARG A 336 18.10 11.88 -0.55
N LYS A 337 18.29 10.57 -0.68
CA LYS A 337 19.63 9.95 -0.55
C LYS A 337 20.61 10.47 -1.61
N VAL A 338 20.16 10.70 -2.84
CA VAL A 338 20.98 11.30 -3.91
C VAL A 338 21.41 12.72 -3.52
N TRP A 339 20.47 13.53 -3.04
CA TRP A 339 20.77 14.87 -2.55
C TRP A 339 21.82 14.84 -1.45
N ASP A 340 21.61 14.02 -0.40
CA ASP A 340 22.52 13.91 0.73
C ASP A 340 23.93 13.46 0.29
N ALA A 341 24.02 12.50 -0.65
CA ALA A 341 25.29 12.04 -1.20
C ALA A 341 26.01 13.13 -2.02
N ALA A 342 25.27 13.92 -2.80
CA ALA A 342 25.83 15.00 -3.61
C ALA A 342 26.43 16.15 -2.77
N GLN A 343 25.97 16.35 -1.54
CA GLN A 343 26.47 17.42 -0.67
C GLN A 343 27.99 17.36 -0.44
N SER A 344 28.55 16.15 -0.35
CA SER A 344 29.98 15.95 -0.18
C SER A 344 30.80 16.33 -1.42
N ALA A 345 30.21 16.23 -2.62
CA ALA A 345 30.87 16.61 -3.88
C ALA A 345 30.69 18.10 -4.22
N LEU A 346 29.63 18.73 -3.69
CA LEU A 346 29.33 20.16 -3.89
C LEU A 346 30.03 21.08 -2.88
N SER A 347 30.59 20.52 -1.81
CA SER A 347 31.36 21.29 -0.83
C SER A 347 32.74 21.57 -1.43
N PRO A 348 33.20 22.84 -1.49
CA PRO A 348 34.58 23.11 -1.88
C PRO A 348 35.48 22.40 -0.86
N HIS A 349 36.43 21.60 -1.34
CA HIS A 349 37.51 21.15 -0.46
C HIS A 349 38.19 22.41 0.09
N PRO A 350 38.37 22.55 1.42
CA PRO A 350 39.29 23.56 1.91
C PRO A 350 40.66 23.22 1.31
N GLU A 351 41.24 24.18 0.61
CA GLU A 351 42.61 24.11 0.07
C GLU A 351 43.64 23.83 1.18
#